data_AF-A0AA91GIR9-F1
#
_entry.id   AF-A0AA91GIR9-F1
#
_cell.length_a   1.000
_cell.length_b   1.000
_cell.length_c   1.000
_cell.angle_alpha   90.00
_cell.angle_beta   90.00
_cell.angle_gamma   90.00
#
_symmetry.space_group_name_H-M   'P 1'
#
loop_
_entity.id
_entity.type
_entity.pdbx_description
1 polymer ?
#
loop_
_entity_poly.entity_id
_entity_poly.type
_entity_poly.pdbx_seq_one_letter_code
_entity_poly.pdbx_strand_id
1 'polypeptide(L)' 'MRSAIDPKVGDKVLILRPAYVAGKVGVICGRELLSSGQSSDRWLIRVDSKNDSESIVVSLTPKEFEVLLLDSD' A
#
# COMPACT_ATOMS: atom_id res chain seq x y z
N MET A 1 -4.09 -19.13 -11.74
CA MET A 1 -4.68 -17.79 -11.58
C MET A 1 -4.52 -17.41 -10.13
N ARG A 2 -3.66 -16.42 -9.80
CA ARG A 2 -3.62 -15.90 -8.43
C ARG A 2 -4.87 -15.05 -8.25
N SER A 3 -5.68 -15.34 -7.23
CA SER A 3 -6.81 -14.48 -6.88
C SER A 3 -6.30 -13.04 -6.78
N ALA A 4 -6.88 -12.15 -7.57
CA ALA A 4 -6.70 -10.72 -7.37
C ALA A 4 -7.36 -10.40 -6.04
N ILE A 5 -6.57 -10.39 -4.96
CA ILE A 5 -7.01 -9.88 -3.67
C ILE A 5 -7.27 -8.40 -3.91
N ASP A 6 -8.53 -7.99 -3.81
CA ASP A 6 -8.88 -6.58 -3.91
C ASP A 6 -8.32 -5.87 -2.67
N PRO A 7 -7.44 -4.87 -2.83
CA PRO A 7 -6.83 -4.21 -1.68
C PRO A 7 -7.89 -3.50 -0.84
N LYS A 8 -7.80 -3.60 0.49
CA LYS A 8 -8.68 -2.86 1.42
C LYS A 8 -7.87 -2.07 2.44
N VAL A 9 -8.51 -1.04 3.01
CA VAL A 9 -7.92 -0.26 4.09
C VAL A 9 -7.60 -1.18 5.28
N GLY A 10 -6.40 -1.02 5.84
CA GLY A 10 -5.89 -1.87 6.92
C GLY A 10 -5.08 -3.07 6.45
N ASP A 11 -5.11 -3.42 5.16
CA ASP A 11 -4.26 -4.49 4.64
C ASP A 11 -2.79 -4.14 4.78
N LYS A 12 -2.00 -5.14 5.20
CA LYS A 12 -0.55 -5.08 5.08
C LYS A 12 -0.15 -5.43 3.65
N VAL A 13 0.82 -4.69 3.13
CA VAL A 13 1.32 -4.86 1.77
C VAL A 13 2.83 -4.93 1.75
N LEU A 14 3.39 -5.73 0.85
CA LEU A 14 4.79 -5.66 0.45
C LEU A 14 4.91 -4.68 -0.72
N ILE A 15 5.74 -3.66 -0.55
CA ILE A 15 5.99 -2.67 -1.61
C ILE A 15 7.01 -3.24 -2.58
N LEU A 16 6.66 -3.33 -3.87
CA LEU A 16 7.55 -3.79 -4.93
C LEU A 16 8.31 -2.62 -5.57
N ARG A 17 7.66 -1.46 -5.66
CA ARG A 17 8.17 -0.23 -6.28
C ARG A 17 7.57 0.99 -5.58
N PRO A 18 8.19 2.18 -5.68
CA PRO A 18 9.50 2.47 -6.28
C PRO A 18 10.69 2.04 -5.40
N ALA A 19 11.91 2.10 -5.95
CA ALA A 19 13.12 1.51 -5.34
C ALA A 19 13.43 1.98 -3.90
N TYR A 20 13.12 3.23 -3.54
CA TYR A 20 13.41 3.78 -2.21
C TYR A 20 12.52 3.21 -1.08
N VAL A 21 11.41 2.56 -1.45
CA VAL A 21 10.49 1.85 -0.52
C VAL A 21 10.30 0.39 -0.88
N ALA A 22 10.93 -0.09 -1.97
CA ALA A 22 10.85 -1.49 -2.38
C ALA A 22 11.39 -2.41 -1.28
N GLY A 23 10.69 -3.53 -1.05
CA GLY A 23 10.98 -4.49 0.01
C GLY A 23 10.49 -4.08 1.41
N LYS A 24 10.00 -2.83 1.59
CA LYS A 24 9.38 -2.42 2.85
C LYS A 24 7.93 -2.91 2.93
N VAL A 25 7.48 -3.14 4.16
CA VAL A 25 6.08 -3.41 4.46
C VAL A 25 5.38 -2.08 4.72
N GLY A 26 4.12 -1.97 4.32
CA GLY A 26 3.27 -0.84 4.67
C GLY A 26 1.84 -1.27 4.93
N VAL A 27 1.02 -0.30 5.31
CA VAL A 27 -0.41 -0.47 5.56
C VAL A 27 -1.22 0.45 4.64
N ILE A 28 -2.24 -0.10 3.99
CA ILE A 28 -3.18 0.68 3.18
C ILE A 28 -4.00 1.60 4.09
N CYS A 29 -3.90 2.90 3.84
CA CYS A 29 -4.61 3.93 4.58
C CYS A 29 -5.86 4.46 3.85
N GLY A 30 -5.93 4.28 2.54
CA GLY A 30 -7.07 4.75 1.74
C GLY A 30 -6.76 4.74 0.24
N ARG A 31 -7.78 5.04 -0.57
CA ARG A 31 -7.57 5.39 -1.98
C ARG A 31 -7.17 6.86 -2.09
N GLU A 32 -6.35 7.17 -3.08
CA GLU A 32 -6.03 8.55 -3.44
C GLU A 32 -7.29 9.26 -3.95
N LEU A 33 -7.56 10.45 -3.42
CA LEU A 33 -8.66 11.31 -3.84
C LEU A 33 -8.10 12.45 -4.70
N LEU A 34 -8.63 12.60 -5.90
CA LEU A 34 -8.29 13.71 -6.79
C LEU A 34 -9.00 14.99 -6.33
N SER A 35 -8.49 16.14 -6.77
CA SER A 35 -9.12 17.45 -6.49
C SER A 35 -10.55 17.57 -7.03
N SER A 36 -10.93 16.73 -7.99
CA SER A 36 -12.30 16.59 -8.50
C SER A 36 -13.26 15.84 -7.56
N GLY A 37 -12.76 15.29 -6.44
CA GLY A 37 -13.52 14.42 -5.54
C GLY A 37 -13.68 12.98 -6.03
N GLN A 38 -13.05 12.63 -7.15
CA GLN A 38 -13.03 11.26 -7.67
C GLN A 38 -11.89 10.45 -7.06
N SER A 39 -12.14 9.16 -6.81
CA SER A 39 -11.07 8.25 -6.39
C SER A 39 -10.22 7.82 -7.59
N SER A 40 -8.90 7.83 -7.36
CA SER A 40 -7.88 7.32 -8.28
C SER A 40 -7.78 5.79 -8.17
N ASP A 41 -7.08 5.16 -9.12
CA ASP A 41 -6.71 3.74 -9.03
C ASP A 41 -5.54 3.49 -8.06
N ARG A 42 -4.96 4.57 -7.52
CA ARG A 42 -3.82 4.54 -6.59
C ARG A 42 -4.27 4.47 -5.14
N TRP A 43 -3.44 3.80 -4.35
CA TRP A 43 -3.62 3.56 -2.93
C TRP A 43 -2.57 4.32 -2.13
N LEU A 44 -3.02 4.96 -1.06
CA LEU A 44 -2.16 5.59 -0.06
C LEU A 44 -1.70 4.50 0.91
N ILE A 45 -0.38 4.28 0.95
CA ILE A 45 0.26 3.27 1.80
C ILE A 45 1.22 3.98 2.73
N ARG A 46 1.01 3.82 4.04
CA ARG A 46 1.97 4.27 5.05
C ARG A 46 3.02 3.18 5.22
N VAL A 47 4.28 3.55 5.05
CA VAL A 47 5.42 2.63 5.15
C VAL A 47 5.74 2.40 6.63
N ASP A 48 5.88 1.13 7.03
CA ASP A 48 6.30 0.77 8.38
C ASP A 48 7.82 1.00 8.51
N SER A 49 8.21 2.15 9.03
CA SER A 49 9.61 2.41 9.40
C SER A 49 9.86 1.97 10.83
N LYS A 50 10.73 0.97 11.02
CA LYS A 50 11.12 0.51 12.37
C LYS A 50 12.04 1.48 13.11
N ASN A 51 12.74 2.37 12.39
CA ASN A 51 13.82 3.20 12.95
C ASN A 51 13.79 4.69 12.53
N ASP A 52 12.85 5.14 11.71
CA ASP A 52 12.76 6.55 11.30
C ASP A 52 11.63 7.26 12.04
N SER A 53 11.92 8.46 12.55
CA SER A 53 10.94 9.35 13.19
C SER A 53 9.93 9.96 12.23
N GLU A 54 10.11 9.75 10.91
CA GLU A 54 9.25 10.29 9.87
C GLU A 54 8.44 9.17 9.19
N SER A 55 7.12 9.26 9.28
CA SER A 55 6.22 8.33 8.59
C SER A 55 6.08 8.74 7.12
N ILE A 56 6.62 7.94 6.21
CA ILE A 56 6.45 8.14 4.77
C ILE A 56 5.09 7.56 4.33
N VAL A 57 4.33 8.35 3.58
CA VAL A 57 3.14 7.88 2.85
C VAL A 57 3.44 7.94 1.35
N VAL A 58 3.18 6.84 0.65
CA VAL A 58 3.34 6.73 -0.80
C VAL A 58 1.99 6.46 -1.45
N SER A 59 1.80 7.02 -2.66
CA SER A 59 0.68 6.72 -3.54
C SER A 59 1.15 5.70 -4.58
N LEU A 60 0.54 4.51 -4.63
CA LEU A 60 0.95 3.38 -5.47
C LEU A 60 -0.23 2.73 -6.19
N THR A 61 0.00 2.28 -7.42
CA THR A 61 -0.95 1.46 -8.17
C THR A 61 -0.93 0.00 -7.67
N PRO A 62 -1.99 -0.81 -7.90
CA PRO A 62 -2.04 -2.22 -7.50
C PRO A 62 -0.95 -3.11 -8.12
N LYS A 63 -0.17 -2.62 -9.10
CA LYS A 63 0.96 -3.33 -9.71
C LYS A 63 2.29 -3.08 -8.98
N GLU A 64 2.31 -2.12 -8.06
CA GLU A 64 3.51 -1.67 -7.35
C GLU A 64 3.61 -2.24 -5.94
N PHE A 65 2.63 -3.03 -5.50
CA PHE A 65 2.61 -3.70 -4.21
C PHE A 65 1.85 -5.04 -4.29
N GLU A 66 2.05 -5.89 -3.28
CA GLU A 66 1.29 -7.13 -3.08
C GLU A 66 0.64 -7.13 -1.70
N VAL A 67 -0.63 -7.53 -1.61
CA VAL A 67 -1.34 -7.69 -0.33
C VAL A 67 -0.82 -8.94 0.38
N LEU A 68 -0.39 -8.77 1.62
CA LEU A 68 0.03 -9.87 2.48
C LEU A 68 -1.21 -10.49 3.11
N LEU A 69 -1.48 -11.76 2.78
CA LEU A 69 -2.47 -12.55 3.50
C LEU A 69 -1.94 -12.77 4.92
N LEU A 70 -2.62 -12.20 5.91
CA LEU A 70 -2.52 -12.69 7.27
C LEU A 70 -3.42 -13.92 7.32
N ASP A 71 -2.80 -15.10 7.30
CA ASP A 71 -3.50 -16.33 7.65
C ASP A 71 -4.16 -16.08 9.01
N SER A 72 -5.49 -16.05 9.00
CA SER A 72 -6.27 -16.01 10.23
C SER A 72 -6.29 -17.44 10.76
N ASP A 73 -5.42 -17.73 11.72
CA ASP A 73 -5.54 -18.90 12.59
C ASP A 73 -6.79 -18.79 13.48
#